data_AF-A0A2N6FLM7-F1
#
_entry.id   AF-A0A2N6FLM7-F1
#
_cell.length_a   1.000
_cell.length_b   1.000
_cell.length_c   1.000
_cell.angle_alpha   90.00
_cell.angle_beta   90.00
_cell.angle_gamma   90.00
#
_symmetry.space_group_name_H-M   'P 1'
#
loop_
_entity.id
_entity.type
_entity.pdbx_description
1 polymer ?
#
loop_
_entity_poly.entity_id
_entity_poly.type
_entity_poly.pdbx_seq_one_letter_code
_entity_poly.pdbx_strand_id
1 'polypeptide(L)'
;MKSKRILILTLIFLLFASGAIATDFEWMRNMNVRAEADASGFRTQLATRFHIGESEVGVILGNVERPADAYMVLRLGEMAGKPTDRVLRQYREGKGRGWGVMAQRLGIKPGSAEFKQLKESDDLYKKPSWDEKEDKDKHGKGKGEGKGKTKK
;
A
#
# COMPACT_ATOMS: atom_id res chain seq x y z
N MET A 1 -39.67 -30.71 -8.67
CA MET A 1 -38.89 -29.80 -9.56
C MET A 1 -38.62 -28.42 -8.96
N LYS A 2 -39.56 -27.80 -8.23
CA LYS A 2 -39.38 -26.46 -7.62
C LYS A 2 -38.30 -26.44 -6.52
N SER A 3 -38.22 -27.48 -5.68
CA SER A 3 -37.19 -27.63 -4.64
C SER A 3 -35.77 -27.78 -5.21
N LYS A 4 -35.58 -28.56 -6.28
CA LYS A 4 -34.28 -28.69 -6.97
C LYS A 4 -33.80 -27.36 -7.57
N ARG A 5 -34.71 -26.51 -8.07
CA ARG A 5 -34.38 -25.17 -8.58
C ARG A 5 -33.98 -24.20 -7.46
N ILE A 6 -34.65 -24.27 -6.29
CA ILE A 6 -34.30 -23.48 -5.10
C ILE A 6 -32.93 -23.90 -4.53
N LEU A 7 -32.63 -25.21 -4.56
CA LEU A 7 -31.33 -25.76 -4.12
C LEU A 7 -30.19 -25.34 -5.06
N ILE A 8 -30.43 -25.29 -6.37
CA ILE A 8 -29.44 -24.82 -7.35
C ILE A 8 -29.19 -23.31 -7.22
N LEU A 9 -30.24 -22.51 -6.98
CA LEU A 9 -30.11 -21.05 -6.80
C LEU A 9 -29.38 -20.68 -5.49
N THR A 10 -29.55 -21.45 -4.42
CA THR A 10 -28.81 -21.26 -3.16
C THR A 10 -27.36 -21.69 -3.27
N LEU A 11 -27.05 -22.75 -4.04
CA LEU A 11 -25.67 -23.17 -4.32
C LEU A 11 -24.89 -22.11 -5.13
N ILE A 12 -25.56 -21.42 -6.06
CA ILE A 12 -24.95 -20.34 -6.87
C ILE A 12 -24.68 -19.08 -6.04
N PHE A 13 -25.54 -18.76 -5.06
CA PHE A 13 -25.32 -17.63 -4.15
C PHE A 13 -24.14 -17.86 -3.20
N LEU A 14 -23.88 -19.12 -2.79
CA LEU A 14 -22.73 -19.51 -1.98
C LEU A 14 -21.39 -19.45 -2.74
N LEU A 15 -21.39 -19.51 -4.07
CA LEU A 15 -20.18 -19.38 -4.90
C LEU A 15 -19.70 -17.94 -5.08
N PHE A 16 -20.52 -16.93 -4.73
CA PHE A 16 -20.13 -15.51 -4.74
C PHE A 16 -19.61 -15.01 -3.40
N ALA A 17 -19.53 -15.85 -2.37
CA ALA A 17 -18.77 -15.57 -1.17
C ALA A 17 -17.26 -15.71 -1.46
N SER A 18 -16.74 -14.93 -2.40
CA SER A 18 -15.30 -14.65 -2.45
C SER A 18 -14.95 -13.96 -1.14
N GLY A 19 -14.46 -14.73 -0.18
CA GLY A 19 -13.67 -14.16 0.90
C GLY A 19 -12.62 -13.29 0.25
N ALA A 20 -12.70 -11.97 0.49
CA ALA A 20 -11.68 -11.06 0.04
C ALA A 20 -10.40 -11.51 0.74
N ILE A 21 -9.53 -12.22 0.01
CA ILE A 21 -8.19 -12.52 0.49
C ILE A 21 -7.58 -11.16 0.81
N ALA A 22 -7.09 -11.01 2.04
CA ALA A 22 -6.35 -9.84 2.45
C ALA A 22 -5.11 -9.73 1.55
N THR A 23 -5.20 -8.97 0.46
CA THR A 23 -4.04 -8.73 -0.40
C THR A 23 -3.19 -7.66 0.28
N ASP A 24 -2.15 -8.09 0.97
CA ASP A 24 -1.03 -7.22 1.29
C ASP A 24 -0.37 -6.74 0.01
N PHE A 25 0.26 -5.56 0.07
CA PHE A 25 1.09 -5.11 -1.03
C PHE A 25 2.43 -5.87 -1.02
N GLU A 26 2.95 -6.24 -2.19
CA GLU A 26 4.14 -7.09 -2.29
C GLU A 26 5.36 -6.50 -1.58
N TRP A 27 5.50 -5.17 -1.60
CA TRP A 27 6.60 -4.44 -0.96
C TRP A 27 6.59 -4.58 0.58
N MET A 28 5.42 -4.81 1.19
CA MET A 28 5.30 -4.95 2.66
C MET A 28 6.08 -6.15 3.18
N ARG A 29 6.20 -7.23 2.39
CA ARG A 29 6.99 -8.40 2.78
C ARG A 29 8.46 -8.04 2.95
N ASN A 30 9.05 -7.31 1.99
CA ASN A 30 10.43 -6.85 2.08
C ASN A 30 10.62 -5.87 3.25
N MET A 31 9.64 -5.00 3.52
CA MET A 31 9.68 -4.11 4.69
C MET A 31 9.70 -4.89 6.01
N ASN A 32 8.86 -5.92 6.16
CA ASN A 32 8.85 -6.76 7.35
C ASN A 32 10.22 -7.44 7.58
N VAL A 33 10.82 -8.00 6.51
CA VAL A 33 12.15 -8.63 6.60
C VAL A 33 13.23 -7.62 7.05
N ARG A 34 13.20 -6.39 6.52
CA ARG A 34 14.15 -5.35 6.92
C ARG A 34 13.97 -4.91 8.37
N ALA A 35 12.71 -4.77 8.80
CA ALA A 35 12.39 -4.42 10.18
C ALA A 35 12.79 -5.52 11.17
N GLU A 36 12.71 -6.79 10.76
CA GLU A 36 13.18 -7.92 11.57
C GLU A 36 14.71 -7.96 11.66
N ALA A 37 15.41 -7.62 10.57
CA ALA A 37 16.87 -7.55 10.55
C ALA A 37 17.44 -6.37 11.37
N ASP A 38 16.73 -5.23 11.42
CA ASP A 38 17.12 -4.05 12.20
C ASP A 38 15.89 -3.31 12.75
N ALA A 39 15.41 -3.76 13.90
CA ALA A 39 14.23 -3.18 14.55
C ALA A 39 14.47 -1.74 15.05
N SER A 40 15.70 -1.44 15.50
CA SER A 40 16.10 -0.10 15.93
C SER A 40 16.10 0.88 14.76
N GLY A 41 16.80 0.56 13.68
CA GLY A 41 16.85 1.41 12.49
C GLY A 41 15.47 1.58 11.87
N PHE A 42 14.63 0.54 11.85
CA PHE A 42 13.25 0.66 11.40
C PHE A 42 12.45 1.68 12.22
N ARG A 43 12.58 1.66 13.56
CA ARG A 43 11.94 2.64 14.44
C ARG A 43 12.41 4.07 14.16
N THR A 44 13.72 4.27 14.06
CA THR A 44 14.31 5.59 13.76
C THR A 44 13.85 6.11 12.40
N GLN A 45 13.74 5.24 11.39
CA GLN A 45 13.26 5.64 10.06
C GLN A 45 11.78 6.04 10.08
N LEU A 46 10.93 5.31 10.80
CA LEU A 46 9.52 5.69 10.97
C LEU A 46 9.40 7.05 11.68
N ALA A 47 10.12 7.22 12.79
CA ALA A 47 10.12 8.47 13.56
C ALA A 47 10.54 9.65 12.68
N THR A 48 11.61 9.48 11.91
CA THR A 48 12.14 10.50 11.01
C THR A 48 11.18 10.82 9.86
N ARG A 49 10.66 9.80 9.16
CA ARG A 49 9.80 9.99 7.98
C ARG A 49 8.47 10.66 8.34
N PHE A 50 7.88 10.27 9.47
CA PHE A 50 6.56 10.78 9.88
C PHE A 50 6.66 11.95 10.86
N HIS A 51 7.86 12.41 11.20
CA HIS A 51 8.11 13.50 12.13
C HIS A 51 7.45 13.29 13.51
N ILE A 52 7.54 12.06 14.03
CA ILE A 52 7.00 11.66 15.35
C ILE A 52 8.12 11.10 16.23
N GLY A 53 7.89 11.05 17.55
CA GLY A 53 8.88 10.52 18.49
C GLY A 53 9.02 8.99 18.40
N GLU A 54 10.22 8.46 18.65
CA GLU A 54 10.45 7.00 18.66
C GLU A 54 9.61 6.28 19.73
N SER A 55 9.27 6.94 20.83
CA SER A 55 8.35 6.41 21.85
C SER A 55 6.93 6.21 21.28
N GLU A 56 6.43 7.16 20.50
CA GLU A 56 5.15 7.06 19.82
C GLU A 56 5.17 5.95 18.77
N VAL A 57 6.25 5.83 17.99
CA VAL A 57 6.46 4.70 17.07
C VAL A 57 6.43 3.37 17.83
N GLY A 58 7.05 3.29 19.00
CA GLY A 58 7.02 2.12 19.87
C GLY A 58 5.60 1.73 20.28
N VAL A 59 4.76 2.71 20.64
CA VAL A 59 3.35 2.48 20.96
C VAL A 59 2.58 1.94 19.75
N ILE A 60 2.78 2.51 18.56
CA ILE A 60 2.12 2.06 17.32
C ILE A 60 2.52 0.62 17.00
N LEU A 61 3.82 0.31 17.06
CA LEU A 61 4.35 -1.04 16.83
C LEU A 61 3.75 -2.07 17.79
N GLY A 62 3.51 -1.70 19.05
CA GLY A 62 2.84 -2.56 20.03
C GLY A 62 1.35 -2.77 19.77
N ASN A 63 0.73 -2.00 18.86
CA ASN A 63 -0.70 -2.06 18.53
C ASN A 63 -0.99 -2.72 17.18
N VAL A 64 0.03 -3.18 16.47
CA VAL A 64 -0.10 -3.82 15.15
C VAL A 64 0.59 -5.19 15.14
N GLU A 65 0.22 -6.05 14.20
CA GLU A 65 0.79 -7.40 14.10
C GLU A 65 2.18 -7.44 13.50
N ARG A 66 2.45 -6.56 12.53
CA ARG A 66 3.69 -6.58 11.76
C ARG A 66 4.28 -5.18 11.63
N PRO A 67 5.61 -5.05 11.52
CA PRO A 67 6.25 -3.74 11.33
C PRO A 67 5.70 -2.95 10.14
N ALA A 68 5.44 -3.60 8.99
CA ALA A 68 4.86 -2.95 7.83
C ALA A 68 3.43 -2.43 8.08
N ASP A 69 2.68 -3.04 9.02
CA ASP A 69 1.36 -2.55 9.39
C ASP A 69 1.46 -1.20 10.13
N ALA A 70 2.52 -0.97 10.92
CA ALA A 70 2.77 0.32 11.58
C ALA A 70 3.04 1.42 10.55
N TYR A 71 3.87 1.13 9.54
CA TYR A 71 4.07 2.02 8.41
C TYR A 71 2.73 2.32 7.71
N MET A 72 1.92 1.29 7.45
CA MET A 72 0.63 1.45 6.78
C MET A 72 -0.35 2.32 7.57
N VAL A 73 -0.41 2.15 8.89
CA VAL A 73 -1.23 2.99 9.77
C VAL A 73 -0.82 4.47 9.66
N LEU A 74 0.47 4.74 9.74
CA LEU A 74 1.02 6.10 9.65
C LEU A 74 0.78 6.72 8.26
N ARG A 75 1.13 5.98 7.20
CA ARG A 75 1.00 6.41 5.81
C ARG A 75 -0.45 6.68 5.43
N LEU A 76 -1.39 5.84 5.84
CA LEU A 76 -2.81 6.06 5.61
C LEU A 76 -3.35 7.26 6.39
N GLY A 77 -2.86 7.50 7.61
CA GLY A 77 -3.18 8.70 8.39
C GLY A 77 -2.73 9.98 7.67
N GLU A 78 -1.47 10.01 7.22
CA GLU A 78 -0.88 11.11 6.45
C GLU A 78 -1.70 11.38 5.17
N MET A 79 -1.94 10.37 4.35
CA MET A 79 -2.63 10.51 3.05
C MET A 79 -4.11 10.91 3.21
N ALA A 80 -4.78 10.45 4.27
CA ALA A 80 -6.19 10.75 4.52
C ALA A 80 -6.39 12.00 5.39
N GLY A 81 -5.33 12.62 5.89
CA GLY A 81 -5.39 13.71 6.87
C GLY A 81 -6.14 13.29 8.14
N LYS A 82 -5.89 12.07 8.63
CA LYS A 82 -6.56 11.50 9.81
C LYS A 82 -5.55 11.22 10.92
N PRO A 83 -5.93 11.41 12.18
CA PRO A 83 -5.04 11.13 13.30
C PRO A 83 -4.82 9.62 13.43
N THR A 84 -3.62 9.26 13.88
CA THR A 84 -3.12 7.87 13.96
C THR A 84 -4.04 6.99 14.81
N ASP A 85 -4.61 7.52 15.89
CA ASP A 85 -5.54 6.82 16.79
C ASP A 85 -6.80 6.33 16.03
N ARG A 86 -7.34 7.15 15.13
CA ARG A 86 -8.49 6.82 14.31
C ARG A 86 -8.15 5.71 13.32
N VAL A 87 -6.96 5.74 12.74
CA VAL A 87 -6.49 4.70 11.81
C VAL A 87 -6.25 3.38 12.56
N LEU A 88 -5.62 3.41 13.74
CA LEU A 88 -5.45 2.24 14.60
C LEU A 88 -6.79 1.60 15.02
N ARG A 89 -7.79 2.43 15.32
CA ARG A 89 -9.15 1.93 15.60
C ARG A 89 -9.73 1.19 14.40
N GLN A 90 -9.63 1.78 13.20
CA GLN A 90 -10.08 1.11 11.98
C GLN A 90 -9.26 -0.12 11.62
N TYR A 91 -7.97 -0.16 11.96
CA TYR A 91 -7.13 -1.34 11.79
C TYR A 91 -7.64 -2.50 12.64
N ARG A 92 -7.95 -2.26 13.93
CA ARG A 92 -8.50 -3.29 14.81
C ARG A 92 -9.87 -3.79 14.35
N GLU A 93 -10.76 -2.88 13.96
CA GLU A 93 -12.10 -3.22 13.45
C GLU A 93 -12.07 -3.86 12.05
N GLY A 94 -11.01 -3.59 11.29
CA GLY A 94 -10.86 -3.90 9.87
C GLY A 94 -9.89 -5.03 9.55
N LYS A 95 -9.32 -5.66 10.57
CA LYS A 95 -8.27 -6.65 10.45
C LYS A 95 -8.65 -7.77 9.47
N GLY A 96 -7.72 -8.14 8.60
CA GLY A 96 -7.92 -9.19 7.60
C GLY A 96 -8.75 -8.78 6.37
N ARG A 97 -9.16 -7.51 6.22
CA ARG A 97 -9.87 -7.03 5.00
C ARG A 97 -8.96 -6.45 3.91
N GLY A 98 -7.66 -6.38 4.17
CA GLY A 98 -6.67 -5.82 3.27
C GLY A 98 -6.59 -4.29 3.30
N TRP A 99 -5.41 -3.79 2.94
CA TRP A 99 -5.08 -2.37 3.04
C TRP A 99 -5.84 -1.50 2.03
N GLY A 100 -6.12 -2.02 0.84
CA GLY A 100 -6.91 -1.31 -0.16
C GLY A 100 -8.33 -0.99 0.32
N VAL A 101 -8.93 -1.85 1.14
CA VAL A 101 -10.27 -1.60 1.74
C VAL A 101 -10.17 -0.56 2.86
N MET A 102 -9.10 -0.59 3.65
CA MET A 102 -8.87 0.40 4.69
C MET A 102 -8.65 1.80 4.12
N ALA A 103 -7.84 1.92 3.07
CA ALA A 103 -7.61 3.17 2.35
C ALA A 103 -8.94 3.79 1.88
N GLN A 104 -9.82 2.98 1.29
CA GLN A 104 -11.16 3.41 0.85
C GLN A 104 -12.01 3.96 2.00
N ARG A 105 -12.02 3.28 3.15
CA ARG A 105 -12.78 3.71 4.34
C ARG A 105 -12.26 5.00 4.96
N LEU A 106 -10.99 5.29 4.77
CA LEU A 106 -10.37 6.54 5.18
C LEU A 106 -10.62 7.68 4.18
N GLY A 107 -11.17 7.37 3.01
CA GLY A 107 -11.53 8.34 1.97
C GLY A 107 -10.58 8.37 0.77
N ILE A 108 -9.58 7.48 0.73
CA ILE A 108 -8.64 7.38 -0.39
C ILE A 108 -9.31 6.57 -1.50
N LYS A 109 -9.65 7.25 -2.61
CA LYS A 109 -10.45 6.66 -3.69
C LYS A 109 -9.62 5.64 -4.50
N PRO A 110 -10.18 4.48 -4.86
CA PRO A 110 -9.52 3.55 -5.77
C PRO A 110 -9.18 4.25 -7.09
N GLY A 111 -7.95 4.04 -7.56
CA GLY A 111 -7.46 4.65 -8.81
C GLY A 111 -6.98 6.10 -8.68
N SER A 112 -7.09 6.74 -7.52
CA SER A 112 -6.45 8.02 -7.26
C SER A 112 -4.92 7.90 -7.29
N ALA A 113 -4.22 9.03 -7.42
CA ALA A 113 -2.76 9.04 -7.42
C ALA A 113 -2.21 8.49 -6.10
N GLU A 114 -2.85 8.84 -4.98
CA GLU A 114 -2.56 8.35 -3.63
C GLU A 114 -2.72 6.82 -3.57
N PHE A 115 -3.84 6.30 -4.05
CA PHE A 115 -4.08 4.85 -4.03
C PHE A 115 -3.08 4.08 -4.89
N LYS A 116 -2.69 4.63 -6.05
CA LYS A 116 -1.66 4.02 -6.91
C LYS A 116 -0.30 4.02 -6.22
N GLN A 117 0.13 5.16 -5.67
CA GLN A 117 1.38 5.26 -4.91
C GLN A 117 1.44 4.24 -3.78
N LEU A 118 0.34 4.10 -3.02
CA LEU A 118 0.23 3.15 -1.91
C LEU A 118 0.46 1.69 -2.35
N LYS A 119 0.00 1.32 -3.55
CA LYS A 119 0.19 -0.03 -4.10
C LYS A 119 1.61 -0.27 -4.59
N GLU A 120 2.21 0.75 -5.19
CA GLU A 120 3.46 0.61 -5.95
C GLU A 120 4.70 0.59 -5.04
N SER A 121 4.74 1.40 -3.98
CA SER A 121 5.93 1.48 -3.14
C SER A 121 5.68 2.09 -1.76
N ASP A 122 6.58 1.78 -0.82
CA ASP A 122 6.83 2.63 0.32
C ASP A 122 7.85 3.72 0.00
N ASP A 123 7.95 4.69 0.89
CA ASP A 123 8.93 5.77 0.86
C ASP A 123 9.79 5.84 2.13
N LEU A 124 9.80 4.76 2.92
CA LEU A 124 10.45 4.75 4.23
C LEU A 124 11.98 4.85 4.13
N TYR A 125 12.55 4.28 3.07
CA TYR A 125 13.99 4.25 2.83
C TYR A 125 14.44 5.11 1.64
N LYS A 126 13.53 5.93 1.06
CA LYS A 126 13.89 6.81 -0.06
C LYS A 126 14.76 7.96 0.47
N LYS A 127 15.94 8.14 -0.11
CA LYS A 127 16.80 9.28 0.19
C LYS A 127 16.15 10.57 -0.38
N PRO A 128 16.28 11.72 0.30
CA PRO A 128 15.88 13.01 -0.26
C PRO A 128 16.58 13.25 -1.60
N SER A 129 15.86 13.66 -2.64
CA SER A 129 16.38 13.73 -4.03
C SER A 129 17.35 14.89 -4.29
N TRP A 130 17.97 15.48 -3.26
CA TRP A 130 18.94 16.56 -3.45
C TRP A 130 20.25 16.09 -4.10
N ASP A 131 20.48 14.77 -4.16
CA ASP A 131 21.65 14.16 -4.79
C ASP A 131 21.39 13.56 -6.19
N GLU A 132 20.15 13.57 -6.70
CA GLU A 132 19.82 13.07 -8.05
C GLU A 132 19.85 14.20 -9.09
N LYS A 133 21.05 14.73 -9.35
CA LYS A 133 21.39 15.34 -10.64
C LYS A 133 22.46 14.51 -11.32
N GLU A 134 22.12 13.33 -11.81
CA GLU A 134 22.79 12.72 -12.96
C GLU A 134 21.97 11.50 -13.43
N ASP A 135 21.95 11.31 -14.75
CA ASP A 135 21.33 10.18 -15.46
C ASP A 135 19.79 10.13 -15.55
N LYS A 136 19.19 11.17 -16.13
CA LYS A 136 17.94 11.06 -16.90
C LYS A 136 18.16 11.09 -18.41
N ASP A 137 19.22 10.47 -18.90
CA ASP A 137 19.38 10.12 -20.31
C ASP A 137 19.51 8.61 -20.45
N LYS A 138 18.37 7.92 -20.60
CA LYS A 138 18.16 6.66 -21.34
C LYS A 138 17.00 5.87 -20.75
N HIS A 139 15.76 6.27 -21.05
CA HIS A 139 14.76 5.30 -21.51
C HIS A 139 13.56 5.97 -22.18
N GLY A 140 13.42 5.72 -23.48
CA GLY A 140 12.13 5.47 -24.11
C GLY A 140 11.44 6.64 -24.81
N LYS A 141 11.65 6.76 -26.13
CA LYS A 141 10.50 6.92 -27.03
C LYS A 141 10.80 6.48 -28.46
N GLY A 142 10.43 5.23 -28.76
CA GLY A 142 10.14 4.84 -30.13
C GLY A 142 8.86 5.53 -30.60
N LYS A 143 8.91 6.17 -31.77
CA LYS A 143 7.72 6.44 -32.61
C LYS A 143 8.19 6.61 -34.05
N GLY A 144 7.62 5.80 -34.94
CA GLY A 144 8.05 5.68 -36.33
C GLY A 144 7.49 6.71 -37.30
N GLU A 145 7.79 6.42 -38.56
CA GLU A 145 7.27 6.92 -39.85
C GLU A 145 7.88 8.19 -40.46
N GLY A 146 8.35 8.07 -41.71
CA GLY A 146 8.69 9.22 -42.55
C GLY A 146 9.54 8.99 -43.81
N LYS A 147 9.08 8.16 -44.77
CA LYS A 147 9.35 8.22 -46.23
C LYS A 147 10.78 8.52 -46.73
N GLY A 148 11.48 7.47 -47.18
CA GLY A 148 12.59 7.60 -48.12
C GLY A 148 12.11 7.94 -49.54
N LYS A 149 12.45 9.13 -50.03
CA LYS A 149 12.46 9.45 -51.46
C LYS A 149 13.87 9.20 -51.98
N THR A 150 14.05 8.18 -52.81
CA THR A 150 15.25 7.96 -53.59
C THR A 150 15.39 9.10 -54.61
N LYS A 151 16.53 9.79 -54.58
CA LYS A 151 16.98 10.69 -55.64
C LYS A 151 18.27 10.14 -56.21
N LYS A 152 18.33 10.22 -57.55
CA LYS A 152 19.49 10.26 -58.44
C LYS A 152 20.04 8.93 -58.92
#